data_AF-A0A6A4KSU6-F1
#
_entry.id   AF-A0A6A4KSU6-F1
#
_cell.length_a   1.000
_cell.length_b   1.000
_cell.length_c   1.000
_cell.angle_alpha   90.00
_cell.angle_beta   90.00
_cell.angle_gamma   90.00
#
_symmetry.space_group_name_H-M   'P 1'
#
loop_
_entity.id
_entity.type
_entity.pdbx_description
1 polymer ?
#
loop_
_entity_poly.entity_id
_entity_poly.type
_entity_poly.pdbx_seq_one_letter_code
_entity_poly.pdbx_strand_id
1 'polypeptide(L)'
;MDSIIHLSLSLLLLLHSLILFPNPSSSSSSSHDFSIIDFDSVFHHDYSPPSPPPPPPRPPSVSCEDDLNGIGTLDTTCQIVSDLNLTGDVYIQGKGNFIILPFRSVTCLSFGCEISINITGNFSLGENATVLAGTFELEAYNASFGNGSAVNVTGLGGSPPAQTSGTPQGVDGAGGGHGGRGACCLTDKEKLPDDVWGGDPYSWSTLQKPWSYGSKGGTTSKEVDYGGGGGGRIRFWIRNYVEVNGGLLADGGDGGDRGGGGSGGSIFIKAAKM
;
A
#
# COMPACT_ATOMS: atom_id res chain seq x y z
N MET A 1 -66.92 20.98 17.23
CA MET A 1 -66.72 21.34 15.81
C MET A 1 -65.45 22.19 15.60
N ASP A 2 -64.69 22.47 16.67
CA ASP A 2 -63.56 23.42 16.62
C ASP A 2 -62.19 22.80 16.31
N SER A 3 -62.02 21.47 16.38
CA SER A 3 -60.74 20.81 16.03
C SER A 3 -60.56 20.55 14.52
N ILE A 4 -61.62 20.65 13.71
CA ILE A 4 -61.53 20.52 12.24
C ILE A 4 -61.12 21.84 11.59
N ILE A 5 -61.45 22.96 12.24
CA ILE A 5 -61.17 24.32 11.75
C ILE A 5 -59.68 24.66 11.86
N HIS A 6 -59.01 24.23 12.93
CA HIS A 6 -57.56 24.46 13.11
C HIS A 6 -56.68 23.64 12.16
N LEU A 7 -57.12 22.45 11.75
CA LEU A 7 -56.40 21.61 10.77
C LEU A 7 -56.57 22.15 9.34
N SER A 8 -57.71 22.78 9.05
CA SER A 8 -57.97 23.45 7.77
C SER A 8 -57.17 24.75 7.61
N LEU A 9 -56.99 25.52 8.70
CA LEU A 9 -56.27 26.80 8.64
C LEU A 9 -54.75 26.62 8.53
N SER A 10 -54.20 25.58 9.15
CA SER A 10 -52.78 25.22 9.06
C SER A 10 -52.40 24.63 7.70
N LEU A 11 -53.31 23.89 7.04
CA LEU A 11 -53.09 23.39 5.67
C LEU A 11 -53.17 24.51 4.61
N LEU A 12 -54.00 25.54 4.82
CA LEU A 12 -54.06 26.70 3.91
C LEU A 12 -52.79 27.56 3.98
N LEU A 13 -52.16 27.68 5.14
CA LEU A 13 -50.91 28.46 5.32
C LEU A 13 -49.69 27.76 4.68
N LEU A 14 -49.67 26.42 4.65
CA LEU A 14 -48.64 25.63 3.95
C LEU A 14 -48.82 25.64 2.42
N LEU A 15 -50.03 25.88 1.90
CA LEU A 15 -50.27 25.97 0.46
C LEU A 15 -49.88 27.35 -0.12
N HIS A 16 -49.88 28.41 0.70
CA HIS A 16 -49.51 29.77 0.26
C HIS A 16 -47.99 30.04 0.29
N SER A 17 -47.19 29.23 0.99
CA SER A 17 -45.72 29.32 0.95
C SER A 17 -45.09 28.61 -0.27
N LEU A 18 -45.87 27.84 -1.03
CA LEU A 18 -45.42 27.12 -2.24
C LEU A 18 -45.69 27.88 -3.56
N ILE A 19 -46.26 29.10 -3.53
CA ILE A 19 -46.62 29.87 -4.74
C ILE A 19 -45.71 31.11 -4.96
N LEU A 20 -44.63 31.28 -4.20
CA LEU A 20 -43.74 32.46 -4.26
C LEU A 20 -42.28 32.15 -4.63
N PHE A 21 -42.05 31.21 -5.55
CA PHE A 21 -40.78 31.17 -6.29
C PHE A 21 -41.03 31.57 -7.75
N PRO A 22 -40.61 32.77 -8.19
CA PRO A 22 -40.66 33.12 -9.59
C PRO A 22 -39.61 32.31 -10.36
N ASN A 23 -40.03 31.69 -11.46
CA ASN A 23 -39.12 31.20 -12.50
C ASN A 23 -38.25 32.36 -13.02
N PRO A 24 -36.91 32.28 -13.00
CA PRO A 24 -36.11 33.17 -13.80
C PRO A 24 -35.98 32.56 -15.20
N SER A 25 -36.80 33.05 -16.13
CA SER A 25 -36.56 32.88 -17.56
C SER A 25 -36.42 34.26 -18.19
N SER A 26 -35.30 34.45 -18.89
CA SER A 26 -35.12 35.42 -19.99
C SER A 26 -34.84 36.88 -19.60
N SER A 27 -33.56 37.21 -19.43
CA SER A 27 -33.01 38.52 -19.82
C SER A 27 -32.02 38.32 -20.97
N SER A 28 -32.39 38.81 -22.14
CA SER A 28 -31.63 38.76 -23.38
C SER A 28 -30.54 39.84 -23.45
N SER A 29 -29.37 39.40 -23.91
CA SER A 29 -28.34 40.10 -24.69
C SER A 29 -27.68 41.37 -24.13
N SER A 30 -26.44 41.21 -23.66
CA SER A 30 -25.33 41.99 -24.19
C SER A 30 -24.28 40.99 -24.69
N SER A 31 -24.21 40.81 -26.00
CA SER A 31 -23.19 40.06 -26.70
C SER A 31 -21.84 40.77 -26.54
N HIS A 32 -21.11 40.43 -25.49
CA HIS A 32 -19.66 40.56 -25.51
C HIS A 32 -19.12 39.17 -25.79
N ASP A 33 -18.77 38.94 -27.06
CA ASP A 33 -18.02 37.80 -27.54
C ASP A 33 -16.73 37.68 -26.72
N PHE A 34 -16.75 36.84 -25.69
CA PHE A 34 -15.52 36.28 -25.13
C PHE A 34 -15.04 35.23 -26.12
N SER A 35 -14.23 35.65 -27.08
CA SER A 35 -13.49 34.79 -27.98
C SER A 35 -12.50 33.95 -27.18
N ILE A 36 -12.92 32.74 -26.78
CA ILE A 36 -12.05 31.63 -26.34
C ILE A 36 -11.33 31.07 -27.57
N ILE A 37 -10.57 31.93 -28.24
CA ILE A 37 -9.76 31.60 -29.42
C ILE A 37 -8.53 32.52 -29.44
N ASP A 38 -7.86 32.71 -28.29
CA ASP A 38 -6.47 33.21 -28.31
C ASP A 38 -5.69 32.94 -27.01
N PHE A 39 -5.91 31.79 -26.36
CA PHE A 39 -5.02 31.29 -25.29
C PHE A 39 -4.35 29.95 -25.64
N ASP A 40 -4.59 29.46 -26.85
CA ASP A 40 -4.08 28.16 -27.34
C ASP A 40 -2.72 28.28 -28.05
N SER A 41 -2.16 29.49 -28.15
CA SER A 41 -0.97 29.78 -28.99
C SER A 41 0.33 30.03 -28.21
N VAL A 42 0.33 30.00 -26.86
CA VAL A 42 1.51 30.38 -26.05
C VAL A 42 2.03 29.27 -25.11
N PHE A 43 1.37 28.11 -25.01
CA PHE A 43 1.79 27.03 -24.09
C PHE A 43 2.11 25.68 -24.74
N HIS A 44 2.07 25.56 -26.07
CA HIS A 44 2.61 24.39 -26.77
C HIS A 44 4.11 24.54 -27.07
N HIS A 45 4.89 24.89 -26.04
CA HIS A 45 6.28 24.44 -26.05
C HIS A 45 6.26 22.92 -25.88
N ASP A 46 7.06 22.24 -26.70
CA ASP A 46 7.30 20.80 -26.71
C ASP A 46 7.78 20.28 -25.34
N TYR A 47 6.89 20.26 -24.36
CA TYR A 47 7.13 19.60 -23.10
C TYR A 47 6.99 18.10 -23.34
N SER A 48 8.06 17.50 -23.83
CA SER A 48 8.28 16.08 -23.64
C SER A 48 8.67 15.91 -22.16
N PRO A 49 7.80 15.32 -21.31
CA PRO A 49 8.21 15.01 -19.95
C PRO A 49 9.52 14.20 -20.02
N PRO A 50 10.50 14.51 -19.17
CA PRO A 50 11.77 13.79 -19.18
C PRO A 50 11.47 12.29 -19.09
N SER A 51 12.17 11.51 -19.91
CA SER A 51 12.06 10.05 -19.92
C SER A 51 12.09 9.53 -18.48
N PRO A 52 11.16 8.66 -18.06
CA PRO A 52 11.17 8.10 -16.72
C PRO A 52 12.58 7.58 -16.42
N PRO A 53 13.13 7.87 -15.23
CA PRO A 53 14.44 7.35 -14.89
C PRO A 53 14.46 5.84 -15.10
N PRO A 54 15.52 5.28 -15.71
CA PRO A 54 15.61 3.84 -15.91
C PRO A 54 15.44 3.13 -14.56
N PRO A 55 14.77 1.97 -14.52
CA PRO A 55 14.63 1.20 -13.30
C PRO A 55 16.01 0.94 -12.69
N PRO A 56 16.14 0.93 -11.34
CA PRO A 56 17.39 0.58 -10.70
C PRO A 56 17.92 -0.76 -11.25
N PRO A 57 19.23 -0.88 -11.52
CA PRO A 57 19.81 -2.15 -11.94
C PRO A 57 19.57 -3.19 -10.84
N ARG A 58 19.06 -4.36 -11.24
CA ARG A 58 18.81 -5.47 -10.33
C ARG A 58 20.13 -5.99 -9.74
N PRO A 59 20.17 -6.37 -8.45
CA PRO A 59 21.35 -7.00 -7.87
C PRO A 59 21.67 -8.33 -8.58
N PRO A 60 22.93 -8.77 -8.57
CA PRO A 60 23.31 -10.06 -9.13
C PRO A 60 22.57 -11.19 -8.43
N SER A 61 22.23 -12.25 -9.18
CA SER A 61 21.59 -13.43 -8.60
C SER A 61 22.55 -14.14 -7.66
N VAL A 62 22.03 -14.59 -6.51
CA VAL A 62 22.74 -15.45 -5.57
C VAL A 62 22.79 -16.91 -6.05
N SER A 63 23.63 -17.72 -5.42
CA SER A 63 23.76 -19.17 -5.59
C SER A 63 23.02 -19.95 -4.49
N CYS A 64 22.64 -21.20 -4.77
CA CYS A 64 21.93 -22.01 -3.76
C CYS A 64 22.83 -22.43 -2.60
N GLU A 65 24.02 -22.95 -2.88
CA GLU A 65 24.89 -23.55 -1.86
C GLU A 65 25.72 -22.49 -1.13
N ASP A 66 26.41 -21.62 -1.86
CA ASP A 66 27.36 -20.69 -1.25
C ASP A 66 26.67 -19.51 -0.54
N ASP A 67 25.60 -18.97 -1.13
CA ASP A 67 24.96 -17.74 -0.62
C ASP A 67 23.71 -18.03 0.25
N LEU A 68 22.92 -19.05 -0.12
CA LEU A 68 21.68 -19.39 0.60
C LEU A 68 21.85 -20.55 1.58
N ASN A 69 23.05 -21.16 1.65
CA ASN A 69 23.36 -22.31 2.49
C ASN A 69 22.35 -23.47 2.30
N GLY A 70 21.85 -23.62 1.06
CA GLY A 70 20.91 -24.65 0.65
C GLY A 70 21.61 -25.88 0.08
N ILE A 71 20.81 -26.83 -0.40
CA ILE A 71 21.28 -28.03 -1.10
C ILE A 71 20.78 -28.01 -2.54
N GLY A 72 21.68 -28.22 -3.51
CA GLY A 72 21.36 -28.34 -4.92
C GLY A 72 21.61 -27.05 -5.71
N THR A 73 20.87 -26.82 -6.80
CA THR A 73 21.09 -25.66 -7.68
C THR A 73 19.79 -24.97 -8.06
N LEU A 74 19.85 -23.66 -8.31
CA LEU A 74 18.69 -22.87 -8.72
C LEU A 74 18.13 -23.28 -10.10
N ASP A 75 18.93 -23.95 -10.93
CA ASP A 75 18.49 -24.47 -12.24
C ASP A 75 17.82 -25.86 -12.17
N THR A 76 17.97 -26.58 -11.07
CA THR A 76 17.36 -27.91 -10.89
C THR A 76 16.37 -27.90 -9.72
N THR A 77 16.87 -27.99 -8.50
CA THR A 77 16.09 -27.83 -7.27
C THR A 77 17.03 -27.32 -6.19
N CYS A 78 16.70 -26.19 -5.61
CA CYS A 78 17.36 -25.61 -4.45
C CYS A 78 16.49 -25.81 -3.22
N GLN A 79 17.05 -26.43 -2.18
CA GLN A 79 16.35 -26.70 -0.93
C GLN A 79 17.00 -25.92 0.22
N ILE A 80 16.22 -25.08 0.89
CA ILE A 80 16.63 -24.42 2.13
C ILE A 80 16.37 -25.36 3.28
N VAL A 81 17.45 -25.92 3.83
CA VAL A 81 17.42 -26.98 4.85
C VAL A 81 17.70 -26.48 6.27
N SER A 82 18.15 -25.24 6.39
CA SER A 82 18.44 -24.54 7.65
C SER A 82 17.85 -23.13 7.63
N ASP A 83 17.74 -22.51 8.80
CA ASP A 83 17.31 -21.13 8.89
C ASP A 83 18.35 -20.20 8.22
N LEU A 84 17.86 -19.20 7.51
CA LEU A 84 18.65 -18.28 6.70
C LEU A 84 18.41 -16.85 7.18
N ASN A 85 19.49 -16.15 7.52
CA ASN A 85 19.46 -14.76 7.96
C ASN A 85 20.22 -13.89 6.95
N LEU A 86 19.48 -13.22 6.09
CA LEU A 86 19.98 -12.32 5.06
C LEU A 86 20.23 -10.94 5.66
N THR A 87 21.35 -10.32 5.27
CA THR A 87 21.77 -9.00 5.78
C THR A 87 21.38 -7.85 4.85
N GLY A 88 20.94 -8.15 3.63
CA GLY A 88 20.55 -7.17 2.63
C GLY A 88 19.70 -7.78 1.53
N ASP A 89 19.40 -6.98 0.52
CA ASP A 89 18.52 -7.36 -0.58
C ASP A 89 19.11 -8.52 -1.38
N VAL A 90 18.26 -9.50 -1.68
CA VAL A 90 18.65 -10.73 -2.37
C VAL A 90 17.72 -10.97 -3.55
N TYR A 91 18.34 -11.24 -4.71
CA TYR A 91 17.65 -11.68 -5.90
C TYR A 91 18.04 -13.14 -6.19
N ILE A 92 17.04 -14.02 -6.28
CA ILE A 92 17.20 -15.45 -6.51
C ILE A 92 16.62 -15.74 -7.88
N GLN A 93 17.48 -16.12 -8.84
CA GLN A 93 17.05 -16.46 -10.19
C GLN A 93 17.42 -17.91 -10.54
N GLY A 94 16.48 -18.64 -11.15
CA GLY A 94 16.76 -20.01 -11.58
C GLY A 94 15.72 -20.60 -12.51
N LYS A 95 16.06 -21.71 -13.17
CA LYS A 95 15.11 -22.47 -14.00
C LYS A 95 14.35 -23.57 -13.25
N GLY A 96 14.87 -23.96 -12.09
CA GLY A 96 14.41 -25.09 -11.31
C GLY A 96 13.34 -24.74 -10.28
N ASN A 97 13.27 -25.58 -9.24
CA ASN A 97 12.38 -25.40 -8.11
C ASN A 97 13.11 -24.74 -6.93
N PHE A 98 12.37 -23.97 -6.14
CA PHE A 98 12.86 -23.39 -4.90
C PHE A 98 11.96 -23.82 -3.74
N ILE A 99 12.55 -24.57 -2.80
CA ILE A 99 11.81 -25.22 -1.72
C ILE A 99 12.39 -24.76 -0.39
N ILE A 100 11.58 -24.10 0.42
CA ILE A 100 11.89 -23.86 1.83
C ILE A 100 11.25 -24.99 2.62
N LEU A 101 12.07 -25.81 3.27
CA LEU A 101 11.58 -26.97 4.01
C LEU A 101 10.70 -26.55 5.21
N PRO A 102 9.85 -27.47 5.72
CA PRO A 102 9.05 -27.22 6.91
C PRO A 102 9.89 -26.74 8.11
N PHE A 103 9.30 -25.89 8.95
CA PHE A 103 9.92 -25.32 10.16
C PHE A 103 11.21 -24.52 9.89
N ARG A 104 11.37 -23.96 8.69
CA ARG A 104 12.51 -23.09 8.35
C ARG A 104 12.11 -21.64 8.28
N SER A 105 13.00 -20.77 8.75
CA SER A 105 12.83 -19.33 8.65
C SER A 105 13.84 -18.72 7.67
N VAL A 106 13.37 -17.93 6.71
CA VAL A 106 14.20 -17.06 5.88
C VAL A 106 13.92 -15.62 6.29
N THR A 107 14.91 -14.92 6.85
CA THR A 107 14.73 -13.59 7.44
C THR A 107 15.62 -12.55 6.78
N CYS A 108 15.09 -11.35 6.60
CA CYS A 108 15.84 -10.14 6.34
C CYS A 108 15.18 -8.98 7.09
N LEU A 109 15.73 -8.65 8.26
CA LEU A 109 15.06 -7.77 9.22
C LEU A 109 15.33 -6.27 8.99
N SER A 110 16.15 -5.92 8.01
CA SER A 110 16.38 -4.52 7.64
C SER A 110 15.10 -3.92 7.03
N PHE A 111 14.73 -2.70 7.44
CA PHE A 111 13.54 -2.01 6.91
C PHE A 111 13.62 -1.88 5.39
N GLY A 112 12.57 -2.37 4.71
CA GLY A 112 12.49 -2.39 3.25
C GLY A 112 13.34 -3.44 2.57
N CYS A 113 13.99 -4.35 3.31
CA CYS A 113 14.81 -5.40 2.72
C CYS A 113 14.01 -6.26 1.74
N GLU A 114 14.56 -6.47 0.56
CA GLU A 114 13.90 -7.16 -0.53
C GLU A 114 14.41 -8.58 -0.73
N ILE A 115 13.49 -9.55 -0.68
CA ILE A 115 13.72 -10.92 -1.12
C ILE A 115 12.90 -11.13 -2.39
N SER A 116 13.58 -11.21 -3.52
CA SER A 116 12.97 -11.34 -4.85
C SER A 116 13.34 -12.69 -5.47
N ILE A 117 12.34 -13.55 -5.67
CA ILE A 117 12.51 -14.90 -6.24
C ILE A 117 11.91 -14.93 -7.63
N ASN A 118 12.72 -15.28 -8.62
CA ASN A 118 12.31 -15.46 -10.01
C ASN A 118 12.74 -16.83 -10.51
N ILE A 119 11.80 -17.77 -10.49
CA ILE A 119 12.03 -19.14 -10.94
C ILE A 119 11.06 -19.55 -12.03
N THR A 120 11.52 -20.37 -12.99
CA THR A 120 10.60 -20.94 -13.98
C THR A 120 9.91 -22.22 -13.52
N GLY A 121 10.39 -22.86 -12.45
CA GLY A 121 9.77 -24.03 -11.84
C GLY A 121 8.80 -23.67 -10.72
N ASN A 122 8.72 -24.54 -9.72
CA ASN A 122 7.77 -24.45 -8.61
C ASN A 122 8.41 -23.82 -7.37
N PHE A 123 7.65 -22.97 -6.70
CA PHE A 123 7.96 -22.49 -5.36
C PHE A 123 7.16 -23.25 -4.31
N SER A 124 7.81 -23.64 -3.22
CA SER A 124 7.14 -24.25 -2.07
C SER A 124 7.67 -23.68 -0.75
N LEU A 125 6.77 -23.14 0.06
CA LEU A 125 7.02 -22.81 1.46
C LEU A 125 6.41 -23.92 2.32
N GLY A 126 7.27 -24.71 2.99
CA GLY A 126 6.85 -25.86 3.78
C GLY A 126 5.97 -25.50 5.00
N GLU A 127 5.40 -26.51 5.64
CA GLU A 127 4.57 -26.33 6.83
C GLU A 127 5.31 -25.60 7.95
N ASN A 128 4.64 -24.63 8.59
CA ASN A 128 5.21 -23.77 9.63
C ASN A 128 6.53 -23.07 9.24
N ALA A 129 6.86 -23.00 7.95
CA ALA A 129 8.00 -22.22 7.47
C ALA A 129 7.60 -20.75 7.34
N THR A 130 8.56 -19.86 7.60
CA THR A 130 8.29 -18.42 7.66
C THR A 130 9.29 -17.63 6.82
N VAL A 131 8.80 -16.67 6.04
CA VAL A 131 9.62 -15.66 5.39
C VAL A 131 9.35 -14.31 6.07
N LEU A 132 10.39 -13.68 6.60
CA LEU A 132 10.32 -12.35 7.22
C LEU A 132 11.15 -11.36 6.41
N ALA A 133 10.55 -10.32 5.84
CA ALA A 133 11.25 -9.33 5.03
C ALA A 133 10.49 -8.00 4.97
N GLY A 134 11.08 -6.95 4.41
CA GLY A 134 10.35 -5.73 4.09
C GLY A 134 9.57 -5.84 2.78
N THR A 135 10.14 -6.51 1.77
CA THR A 135 9.50 -6.84 0.49
C THR A 135 9.74 -8.31 0.17
N PHE A 136 8.68 -8.99 -0.26
CA PHE A 136 8.76 -10.33 -0.83
C PHE A 136 8.10 -10.33 -2.21
N GLU A 137 8.90 -10.56 -3.26
CA GLU A 137 8.42 -10.71 -4.63
C GLU A 137 8.67 -12.14 -5.11
N LEU A 138 7.64 -12.77 -5.68
CA LEU A 138 7.70 -14.13 -6.19
C LEU A 138 7.16 -14.19 -7.62
N GLU A 139 8.03 -14.58 -8.56
CA GLU A 139 7.65 -15.06 -9.88
C GLU A 139 7.95 -16.57 -9.96
N ALA A 140 6.92 -17.37 -10.21
CA ALA A 140 7.03 -18.82 -10.31
C ALA A 140 6.00 -19.42 -11.27
N TYR A 141 6.18 -20.67 -11.67
CA TYR A 141 5.18 -21.39 -12.46
C TYR A 141 3.99 -21.82 -11.60
N ASN A 142 4.26 -22.54 -10.51
CA ASN A 142 3.31 -22.84 -9.43
C ASN A 142 3.87 -22.35 -8.10
N ALA A 143 3.00 -21.97 -7.17
CA ALA A 143 3.39 -21.64 -5.80
C ALA A 143 2.49 -22.34 -4.79
N SER A 144 3.11 -22.96 -3.77
CA SER A 144 2.42 -23.65 -2.68
C SER A 144 2.93 -23.14 -1.33
N PHE A 145 2.01 -22.83 -0.43
CA PHE A 145 2.31 -22.42 0.95
C PHE A 145 1.63 -23.41 1.89
N GLY A 146 2.43 -24.16 2.63
CA GLY A 146 1.99 -25.23 3.52
C GLY A 146 1.22 -24.72 4.74
N ASN A 147 0.60 -25.64 5.48
CA ASN A 147 -0.18 -25.30 6.65
C ASN A 147 0.66 -24.58 7.72
N GLY A 148 0.12 -23.50 8.28
CA GLY A 148 0.81 -22.68 9.29
C GLY A 148 2.04 -21.92 8.77
N SER A 149 2.35 -22.01 7.47
CA SER A 149 3.42 -21.21 6.88
C SER A 149 3.03 -19.73 6.83
N ALA A 150 4.00 -18.83 6.77
CA ALA A 150 3.73 -17.40 6.69
C ALA A 150 4.76 -16.62 5.87
N VAL A 151 4.30 -15.73 5.01
CA VAL A 151 5.10 -14.60 4.53
C VAL A 151 4.69 -13.39 5.35
N ASN A 152 5.61 -12.89 6.18
CA ASN A 152 5.36 -11.81 7.11
C ASN A 152 6.24 -10.61 6.81
N VAL A 153 5.62 -9.53 6.34
CA VAL A 153 6.27 -8.25 6.08
C VAL A 153 5.77 -7.14 7.01
N THR A 154 5.20 -7.53 8.15
CA THR A 154 4.59 -6.62 9.13
C THR A 154 5.61 -5.68 9.75
N GLY A 155 5.33 -4.37 9.70
CA GLY A 155 6.18 -3.34 10.31
C GLY A 155 7.59 -3.19 9.72
N LEU A 156 7.95 -3.96 8.69
CA LEU A 156 9.28 -3.97 8.06
C LEU A 156 9.32 -3.19 6.73
N GLY A 157 8.32 -2.35 6.46
CA GLY A 157 8.23 -1.54 5.25
C GLY A 157 9.40 -0.57 5.10
N GLY A 158 9.82 -0.37 3.85
CA GLY A 158 10.77 0.66 3.48
C GLY A 158 10.12 2.05 3.43
N SER A 159 10.76 2.99 2.75
CA SER A 159 10.21 4.34 2.60
C SER A 159 8.95 4.33 1.74
N PRO A 160 7.82 4.92 2.20
CA PRO A 160 6.64 5.10 1.36
C PRO A 160 6.96 6.06 0.19
N PRO A 161 6.08 6.15 -0.83
CA PRO A 161 6.28 7.09 -1.94
C PRO A 161 6.56 8.53 -1.46
N ALA A 162 7.38 9.27 -2.20
CA ALA A 162 7.73 10.65 -1.84
C ALA A 162 6.45 11.52 -1.71
N GLN A 163 6.42 12.43 -0.73
CA GLN A 163 5.28 13.29 -0.38
C GLN A 163 4.06 12.58 0.25
N THR A 164 4.21 11.33 0.68
CA THR A 164 3.09 10.51 1.18
C THR A 164 3.27 9.94 2.58
N SER A 165 4.49 10.05 3.13
CA SER A 165 4.61 10.13 4.57
C SER A 165 3.84 11.38 4.96
N GLY A 166 2.84 11.26 5.84
CA GLY A 166 2.41 12.41 6.63
C GLY A 166 3.54 12.75 7.60
N THR A 167 4.67 13.14 7.01
CA THR A 167 5.83 13.71 7.67
C THR A 167 5.23 14.91 8.36
N PRO A 168 5.09 14.88 9.69
CA PRO A 168 4.52 16.00 10.37
C PRO A 168 5.44 17.17 10.06
N GLN A 169 4.89 18.31 9.66
CA GLN A 169 5.56 19.56 10.01
C GLN A 169 5.45 19.69 11.54
N GLY A 170 6.19 18.88 12.32
CA GLY A 170 6.10 18.85 13.79
C GLY A 170 6.15 17.45 14.44
N VAL A 171 5.38 17.27 15.51
CA VAL A 171 5.26 16.04 16.31
C VAL A 171 3.89 15.34 16.14
N ASP A 172 3.02 15.90 15.30
CA ASP A 172 1.67 15.41 15.04
C ASP A 172 1.73 14.29 13.99
N GLY A 173 1.79 13.03 14.43
CA GLY A 173 1.89 11.87 13.55
C GLY A 173 0.69 11.73 12.59
N ALA A 174 0.95 11.76 11.29
CA ALA A 174 -0.02 11.49 10.24
C ALA A 174 0.48 10.34 9.34
N GLY A 175 -0.22 9.21 9.35
CA GLY A 175 0.12 8.05 8.50
C GLY A 175 -0.78 7.98 7.27
N GLY A 176 -0.28 7.45 6.16
CA GLY A 176 -1.04 7.09 4.95
C GLY A 176 -0.72 5.67 4.46
N GLY A 177 -1.66 5.10 3.70
CA GLY A 177 -1.61 3.78 3.08
C GLY A 177 -1.84 3.83 1.57
N HIS A 178 -1.64 2.70 0.88
CA HIS A 178 -2.02 2.56 -0.52
C HIS A 178 -3.55 2.67 -0.65
N GLY A 179 -4.04 3.75 -1.24
CA GLY A 179 -5.48 4.00 -1.40
C GLY A 179 -6.25 4.31 -0.11
N GLY A 180 -5.58 4.41 1.04
CA GLY A 180 -6.20 4.59 2.35
C GLY A 180 -5.55 5.69 3.17
N ARG A 181 -6.36 6.46 3.90
CA ARG A 181 -5.88 7.45 4.87
C ARG A 181 -5.51 6.72 6.16
N GLY A 182 -4.39 7.08 6.80
CA GLY A 182 -4.05 6.55 8.12
C GLY A 182 -4.70 7.37 9.24
N ALA A 183 -4.42 6.97 10.48
CA ALA A 183 -4.89 7.69 11.65
C ALA A 183 -4.08 8.96 11.89
N CYS A 184 -4.69 9.93 12.59
CA CYS A 184 -3.96 11.05 13.19
C CYS A 184 -3.99 10.92 14.71
N CYS A 185 -2.84 11.15 15.35
CA CYS A 185 -2.74 11.20 16.79
C CYS A 185 -2.78 12.67 17.24
N LEU A 186 -3.87 13.08 17.88
CA LEU A 186 -4.00 14.42 18.42
C LEU A 186 -3.64 14.44 19.91
N THR A 187 -2.57 15.14 20.27
CA THR A 187 -2.25 15.42 21.68
C THR A 187 -2.65 16.81 22.13
N ASP A 188 -2.89 17.72 21.19
CA ASP A 188 -3.38 19.06 21.43
C ASP A 188 -4.89 19.05 21.68
N LYS A 189 -5.30 19.45 22.88
CA LYS A 189 -6.71 19.46 23.30
C LYS A 189 -7.49 20.65 22.75
N GLU A 190 -6.80 21.61 22.12
CA GLU A 190 -7.43 22.82 21.58
C GLU A 190 -7.91 22.64 20.13
N LYS A 191 -7.39 21.65 19.40
CA LYS A 191 -7.81 21.33 18.03
C LYS A 191 -9.06 20.44 18.04
N LEU A 192 -10.02 20.71 17.15
CA LEU A 192 -11.18 19.85 16.96
C LEU A 192 -10.81 18.67 16.06
N PRO A 193 -11.55 17.54 16.12
CA PRO A 193 -11.36 16.42 15.20
C PRO A 193 -11.43 16.82 13.72
N ASP A 194 -12.21 17.84 13.37
CA ASP A 194 -12.35 18.35 11.99
C ASP A 194 -11.12 19.18 11.54
N ASP A 195 -10.28 19.64 12.47
CA ASP A 195 -9.07 20.42 12.21
C ASP A 195 -7.85 19.53 11.93
N VAL A 196 -8.00 18.21 12.08
CA VAL A 196 -6.90 17.25 12.17
C VAL A 196 -7.21 16.04 11.31
N TRP A 197 -6.31 15.77 10.37
CA TRP A 197 -6.53 14.71 9.41
C TRP A 197 -5.32 13.79 9.33
N GLY A 198 -5.55 12.49 9.10
CA GLY A 198 -4.47 11.53 8.87
C GLY A 198 -3.68 11.81 7.60
N GLY A 199 -2.56 11.12 7.40
CA GLY A 199 -1.75 11.29 6.19
C GLY A 199 -2.54 10.89 4.95
N ASP A 200 -2.34 11.64 3.87
CA ASP A 200 -3.12 11.45 2.65
C ASP A 200 -2.87 10.07 2.02
N PRO A 201 -3.90 9.46 1.43
CA PRO A 201 -3.72 8.22 0.68
C PRO A 201 -2.83 8.47 -0.52
N TYR A 202 -2.07 7.45 -0.90
CA TYR A 202 -1.23 7.50 -2.10
C TYR A 202 -1.59 6.42 -3.10
N SER A 203 -1.08 6.60 -4.32
CA SER A 203 -1.24 5.65 -5.42
C SER A 203 -2.70 5.41 -5.84
N TRP A 204 -3.56 6.43 -5.69
CA TRP A 204 -4.96 6.41 -6.13
C TRP A 204 -5.11 6.01 -7.61
N SER A 205 -4.21 6.49 -8.48
CA SER A 205 -4.20 6.15 -9.91
C SER A 205 -3.87 4.68 -10.22
N THR A 206 -3.30 3.95 -9.26
CA THR A 206 -2.91 2.54 -9.40
C THR A 206 -3.56 1.66 -8.34
N LEU A 207 -4.72 2.06 -7.81
CA LEU A 207 -5.41 1.37 -6.72
C LEU A 207 -5.63 -0.14 -6.99
N GLN A 208 -5.81 -0.51 -8.25
CA GLN A 208 -5.99 -1.90 -8.69
C GLN A 208 -4.71 -2.75 -8.66
N LYS A 209 -3.55 -2.13 -8.45
CA LYS A 209 -2.23 -2.78 -8.46
C LYS A 209 -1.43 -2.30 -7.24
N PRO A 210 -1.84 -2.69 -6.02
CA PRO A 210 -1.19 -2.23 -4.80
C PRO A 210 0.30 -2.57 -4.79
N TRP A 211 1.13 -1.54 -4.67
CA TRP A 211 2.59 -1.70 -4.65
C TRP A 211 3.27 -0.55 -3.92
N SER A 212 2.98 -0.44 -2.64
CA SER A 212 3.53 0.62 -1.81
C SER A 212 3.75 0.12 -0.40
N TYR A 213 4.85 0.56 0.21
CA TYR A 213 5.07 0.38 1.63
C TYR A 213 4.09 1.22 2.41
N GLY A 214 3.61 0.70 3.53
CA GLY A 214 2.89 1.48 4.53
C GLY A 214 3.78 2.57 5.10
N SER A 215 3.19 3.70 5.48
CA SER A 215 3.93 4.74 6.21
C SER A 215 4.17 4.34 7.66
N LYS A 216 5.26 4.85 8.24
CA LYS A 216 5.53 4.73 9.67
C LYS A 216 4.56 5.61 10.47
N GLY A 217 4.24 5.18 11.69
CA GLY A 217 3.54 6.01 12.64
C GLY A 217 4.42 7.19 13.09
N GLY A 218 3.80 8.29 13.51
CA GLY A 218 4.55 9.43 14.07
C GLY A 218 4.86 9.25 15.57
N THR A 219 5.72 10.13 16.08
CA THR A 219 6.12 10.20 17.50
C THR A 219 5.83 11.59 18.07
N THR A 220 5.43 11.65 19.34
CA THR A 220 5.23 12.92 20.06
C THR A 220 6.47 13.37 20.86
N SER A 221 7.57 12.61 20.81
CA SER A 221 8.86 12.97 21.43
C SER A 221 9.83 13.51 20.39
N LYS A 222 10.64 14.50 20.77
CA LYS A 222 11.67 15.09 19.89
C LYS A 222 12.99 14.32 19.94
N GLU A 223 13.15 13.48 20.95
CA GLU A 223 14.39 12.78 21.28
C GLU A 223 14.37 11.31 20.86
N VAL A 224 13.18 10.68 20.92
CA VAL A 224 13.00 9.24 20.67
C VAL A 224 11.84 9.02 19.72
N ASP A 225 12.05 8.14 18.73
CA ASP A 225 11.00 7.68 17.84
C ASP A 225 10.21 6.52 18.49
N TYR A 226 8.93 6.77 18.77
CA TYR A 226 7.98 5.79 19.29
C TYR A 226 7.02 5.28 18.21
N GLY A 227 7.16 5.73 16.96
CA GLY A 227 6.28 5.36 15.87
C GLY A 227 6.45 3.91 15.44
N GLY A 228 5.33 3.23 15.17
CA GLY A 228 5.34 1.90 14.59
C GLY A 228 5.87 1.88 13.16
N GLY A 229 6.58 0.83 12.79
CA GLY A 229 7.07 0.65 11.42
C GLY A 229 5.93 0.51 10.41
N GLY A 230 6.10 0.97 9.17
CA GLY A 230 5.10 0.77 8.11
C GLY A 230 5.07 -0.69 7.64
N GLY A 231 3.95 -1.15 7.10
CA GLY A 231 3.82 -2.49 6.53
C GLY A 231 4.60 -2.66 5.22
N GLY A 232 5.09 -3.86 4.98
CA GLY A 232 5.90 -4.22 3.82
C GLY A 232 5.10 -4.46 2.53
N ARG A 233 5.71 -5.13 1.55
CA ARG A 233 5.06 -5.46 0.27
C ARG A 233 5.19 -6.93 -0.06
N ILE A 234 4.09 -7.56 -0.45
CA ILE A 234 4.04 -8.91 -0.98
C ILE A 234 3.51 -8.86 -2.40
N ARG A 235 4.23 -9.47 -3.35
CA ARG A 235 3.78 -9.54 -4.74
C ARG A 235 4.05 -10.90 -5.36
N PHE A 236 3.00 -11.50 -5.91
CA PHE A 236 3.08 -12.78 -6.60
C PHE A 236 2.69 -12.63 -8.08
N TRP A 237 3.55 -13.14 -8.96
CA TRP A 237 3.32 -13.34 -10.39
C TRP A 237 3.40 -14.83 -10.70
N ILE A 238 2.28 -15.52 -10.59
CA ILE A 238 2.22 -16.97 -10.73
C ILE A 238 1.62 -17.33 -12.08
N ARG A 239 2.31 -18.17 -12.86
CA ARG A 239 1.90 -18.46 -14.25
C ARG A 239 0.72 -19.41 -14.34
N ASN A 240 0.58 -20.31 -13.38
CA ASN A 240 -0.45 -21.34 -13.36
C ASN A 240 -1.34 -21.18 -12.11
N TYR A 241 -1.08 -21.90 -11.01
CA TYR A 241 -1.88 -21.80 -9.79
C TYR A 241 -1.06 -21.41 -8.56
N VAL A 242 -1.74 -20.80 -7.59
CA VAL A 242 -1.23 -20.52 -6.25
C VAL A 242 -2.15 -21.14 -5.20
N GLU A 243 -1.58 -21.90 -4.29
CA GLU A 243 -2.29 -22.48 -3.14
C GLU A 243 -1.72 -21.90 -1.84
N VAL A 244 -2.55 -21.20 -1.07
CA VAL A 244 -2.14 -20.53 0.17
C VAL A 244 -2.85 -21.17 1.35
N ASN A 245 -2.23 -22.19 1.95
CA ASN A 245 -2.68 -22.79 3.22
C ASN A 245 -1.99 -22.17 4.44
N GLY A 246 -1.43 -20.97 4.27
CA GLY A 246 -0.71 -20.21 5.30
C GLY A 246 -1.20 -18.76 5.39
N GLY A 247 -0.38 -17.89 5.99
CA GLY A 247 -0.65 -16.45 6.14
C GLY A 247 0.20 -15.58 5.22
N LEU A 248 -0.40 -14.51 4.68
CA LEU A 248 0.32 -13.41 4.04
C LEU A 248 0.01 -12.14 4.84
N LEU A 249 1.01 -11.63 5.57
CA LEU A 249 0.84 -10.57 6.56
C LEU A 249 1.62 -9.35 6.12
N ALA A 250 0.94 -8.21 5.98
CA ALA A 250 1.55 -6.94 5.59
C ALA A 250 1.09 -5.80 6.51
N ASP A 251 0.91 -6.08 7.79
CA ASP A 251 0.35 -5.12 8.74
C ASP A 251 1.37 -4.02 9.06
N GLY A 252 0.86 -2.90 9.61
CA GLY A 252 1.73 -1.92 10.25
C GLY A 252 2.27 -2.46 11.58
N GLY A 253 3.41 -1.95 12.02
CA GLY A 253 3.96 -2.23 13.33
C GLY A 253 3.28 -1.41 14.41
N ASP A 254 3.33 -1.91 15.66
CA ASP A 254 2.77 -1.22 16.81
C ASP A 254 3.58 0.04 17.16
N GLY A 255 2.87 1.09 17.57
CA GLY A 255 3.47 2.28 18.19
C GLY A 255 3.68 2.07 19.69
N GLY A 256 4.61 2.82 20.27
CA GLY A 256 4.79 2.88 21.73
C GLY A 256 3.82 3.86 22.41
N ASP A 257 3.93 4.01 23.73
CA ASP A 257 3.06 4.86 24.57
C ASP A 257 2.96 6.34 24.11
N ARG A 258 3.92 6.79 23.29
CA ARG A 258 4.03 8.16 22.76
C ARG A 258 4.13 8.21 21.23
N GLY A 259 3.68 7.16 20.55
CA GLY A 259 3.71 7.06 19.10
C GLY A 259 2.47 6.40 18.52
N GLY A 260 2.22 6.68 17.25
CA GLY A 260 1.14 6.03 16.49
C GLY A 260 1.59 4.68 15.92
N GLY A 261 0.62 3.80 15.67
CA GLY A 261 0.87 2.59 14.88
C GLY A 261 1.22 2.91 13.42
N GLY A 262 1.97 2.02 12.79
CA GLY A 262 2.26 2.09 11.36
C GLY A 262 1.04 1.76 10.51
N SER A 263 1.03 2.25 9.27
CA SER A 263 0.01 1.87 8.29
C SER A 263 0.32 0.51 7.68
N GLY A 264 -0.73 -0.23 7.29
CA GLY A 264 -0.59 -1.46 6.52
C GLY A 264 0.10 -1.25 5.17
N GLY A 265 0.71 -2.32 4.67
CA GLY A 265 1.42 -2.40 3.41
C GLY A 265 0.55 -2.89 2.26
N SER A 266 1.19 -3.49 1.25
CA SER A 266 0.52 -3.93 0.02
C SER A 266 0.67 -5.43 -0.20
N ILE A 267 -0.42 -6.10 -0.57
CA ILE A 267 -0.40 -7.48 -1.08
C ILE A 267 -1.01 -7.48 -2.48
N PHE A 268 -0.27 -7.93 -3.47
CA PHE A 268 -0.74 -8.04 -4.86
C PHE A 268 -0.47 -9.42 -5.44
N ILE A 269 -1.53 -10.15 -5.78
CA ILE A 269 -1.41 -11.52 -6.31
C ILE A 269 -2.03 -11.54 -7.70
N LYS A 270 -1.26 -12.02 -8.68
CA LYS A 270 -1.76 -12.38 -9.99
C LYS A 270 -1.41 -13.84 -10.28
N ALA A 271 -2.44 -14.64 -10.54
CA ALA A 271 -2.34 -16.03 -10.97
C ALA A 271 -3.22 -16.26 -12.20
N ALA A 272 -3.03 -17.37 -12.92
CA ALA A 272 -3.98 -17.75 -13.96
C ALA A 272 -5.32 -18.15 -13.34
N LYS A 273 -6.40 -17.91 -14.09
CA LYS A 273 -7.73 -18.36 -13.71
C LYS A 273 -7.81 -19.87 -13.92
N MET A 274 -8.12 -20.62 -12.85
CA MET A 274 -8.42 -22.05 -12.91
C MET A 274 -9.77 -22.31 -13.58
#